data_AF-A0A6I3DFF0-F1
#
_entry.id   AF-A0A6I3DFF0-F1
#
_cell.length_a   1.000
_cell.length_b   1.000
_cell.length_c   1.000
_cell.angle_alpha   90.00
_cell.angle_beta   90.00
_cell.angle_gamma   90.00
#
_symmetry.space_group_name_H-M   'P 1'
#
loop_
_entity.id
_entity.type
_entity.pdbx_description
1 polymer ?
#
loop_
_entity_poly.entity_id
_entity_poly.type
_entity_poly.pdbx_seq_one_letter_code
_entity_poly.pdbx_strand_id
1 'polypeptide(L)'
;MTTIDLRDGAPDLDAEPRYSITRSRSGRQRQAINFLVHALFVIAFVSIVVPLTLVIGYVVTRGMKVMSVSFLTDDIPIVTRAPGGGVGPAIVGTLLITGAAMLMAVPLGILGGIYLNEYGAKRRITKAIRFLAEVMTGVPSIVMGLFIYTTWV
;
A
#
# COMPACT_ATOMS: atom_id res chain seq x y z
N MET A 1 -31.84 -62.29 -7.51
CA MET A 1 -32.04 -61.52 -8.76
C MET A 1 -33.07 -60.44 -8.44
N THR A 2 -32.60 -59.34 -7.85
CA THR A 2 -33.41 -58.15 -7.56
C THR A 2 -32.81 -57.05 -8.42
N THR A 3 -33.58 -56.59 -9.40
CA THR A 3 -33.16 -55.67 -10.45
C THR A 3 -32.83 -54.31 -9.86
N ILE A 4 -31.59 -53.86 -10.07
CA ILE A 4 -31.18 -52.47 -9.87
C ILE A 4 -31.95 -51.64 -10.90
N ASP A 5 -32.92 -50.86 -10.43
CA ASP A 5 -33.69 -49.93 -11.24
C ASP A 5 -32.80 -48.72 -11.55
N LEU A 6 -32.35 -48.60 -12.79
CA LEU A 6 -31.45 -47.55 -13.29
C LEU A 6 -32.20 -46.28 -13.70
N ARG A 7 -33.36 -46.01 -13.08
CA ARG A 7 -34.25 -44.92 -13.51
C ARG A 7 -34.10 -43.61 -12.74
N ASP A 8 -33.21 -43.55 -11.74
CA ASP A 8 -32.98 -42.37 -10.90
C ASP A 8 -31.60 -41.71 -11.13
N GLY A 9 -31.14 -41.66 -12.38
CA GLY A 9 -29.82 -41.13 -12.73
C GLY A 9 -29.81 -39.92 -13.67
N ALA A 10 -30.97 -39.38 -14.05
CA ALA A 10 -31.00 -38.18 -14.89
C ALA A 10 -30.71 -36.95 -14.01
N PRO A 11 -29.71 -36.11 -14.34
CA PRO A 11 -29.61 -34.79 -13.75
C PRO A 11 -30.94 -34.07 -14.03
N ASP A 12 -31.54 -33.53 -12.98
CA ASP A 12 -32.85 -32.88 -13.02
C ASP A 12 -32.73 -31.60 -13.87
N LEU A 13 -32.87 -31.74 -15.20
CA LEU A 13 -32.78 -30.64 -16.18
C LEU A 13 -33.97 -29.68 -16.07
N ASP A 14 -34.97 -30.07 -15.30
CA ASP A 14 -36.18 -29.31 -14.99
C ASP A 14 -36.02 -28.52 -13.66
N ALA A 15 -34.84 -28.60 -13.04
CA ALA A 15 -34.47 -27.74 -11.92
C ALA A 15 -34.24 -26.31 -12.44
N GLU A 16 -35.33 -25.63 -12.77
CA GLU A 16 -35.38 -24.19 -12.96
C GLU A 16 -34.58 -23.55 -11.82
N PRO A 17 -33.48 -22.82 -12.08
CA PRO A 17 -32.77 -22.10 -11.04
C PRO A 17 -33.73 -21.07 -10.48
N ARG A 18 -34.38 -21.42 -9.37
CA ARG A 18 -35.22 -20.51 -8.59
C ARG A 18 -34.32 -19.41 -8.07
N TYR A 19 -34.13 -18.36 -8.88
CA TYR A 19 -33.62 -17.09 -8.43
C TYR A 19 -34.62 -16.59 -7.39
N SER A 20 -34.34 -16.88 -6.13
CA SER A 20 -35.04 -16.31 -5.01
C SER A 20 -34.78 -14.81 -5.07
N ILE A 21 -35.74 -14.08 -5.64
CA ILE A 21 -35.75 -12.62 -5.56
C ILE A 21 -35.94 -12.30 -4.08
N THR A 22 -34.81 -12.19 -3.39
CA THR A 22 -34.75 -11.67 -2.02
C THR A 22 -35.49 -10.36 -2.06
N ARG A 23 -36.61 -10.30 -1.31
CA ARG A 23 -37.56 -9.18 -1.27
C ARG A 23 -36.81 -7.87 -1.37
N SER A 24 -37.02 -7.16 -2.47
CA SER A 24 -36.54 -5.79 -2.63
C SER A 24 -37.07 -4.97 -1.47
N ARG A 25 -36.20 -4.58 -0.53
CA ARG A 25 -36.46 -3.40 0.33
C ARG A 25 -37.00 -2.29 -0.58
N SER A 26 -38.07 -1.62 -0.16
CA SER A 26 -38.79 -0.62 -0.96
C SER A 26 -37.81 0.34 -1.64
N GLY A 27 -38.09 0.77 -2.88
CA GLY A 27 -37.18 1.63 -3.65
C GLY A 27 -36.72 2.88 -2.86
N ARG A 28 -37.60 3.42 -2.01
CA ARG A 28 -37.31 4.51 -1.07
C ARG A 28 -36.25 4.16 -0.02
N GLN A 29 -36.30 2.97 0.59
CA GLN A 29 -35.31 2.57 1.60
C GLN A 29 -33.92 2.34 0.98
N ARG A 30 -33.86 1.79 -0.24
CA ARG A 30 -32.59 1.63 -0.98
C ARG A 30 -31.98 2.99 -1.36
N GLN A 31 -32.80 3.94 -1.81
CA GLN A 31 -32.36 5.28 -2.15
C GLN A 31 -31.84 6.04 -0.92
N ALA A 32 -32.51 5.94 0.23
CA ALA A 32 -32.06 6.56 1.47
C ALA A 32 -30.73 5.99 1.97
N ILE A 33 -30.55 4.66 1.92
CA ILE A 33 -29.30 4.00 2.30
C ILE A 33 -28.17 4.39 1.35
N ASN A 34 -28.41 4.40 0.04
CA ASN A 34 -27.41 4.79 -0.95
C ASN A 34 -26.97 6.25 -0.76
N PHE A 35 -27.91 7.15 -0.50
CA PHE A 35 -27.60 8.55 -0.22
C PHE A 35 -26.78 8.71 1.07
N LEU A 36 -27.15 8.01 2.15
CA LEU A 36 -26.41 8.04 3.41
C LEU A 36 -24.98 7.53 3.24
N VAL A 37 -24.81 6.38 2.60
CA VAL A 37 -23.50 5.77 2.35
C VAL A 37 -22.66 6.70 1.48
N HIS A 38 -23.24 7.27 0.43
CA HIS A 38 -22.54 8.24 -0.42
C HIS A 38 -22.10 9.48 0.36
N ALA A 39 -22.98 10.06 1.18
CA ALA A 39 -22.64 11.20 2.03
C ALA A 39 -21.51 10.88 3.00
N LEU A 40 -21.51 9.69 3.62
CA LEU A 40 -20.42 9.23 4.50
C LEU A 40 -19.10 9.13 3.75
N PHE A 41 -19.09 8.57 2.53
CA PHE A 41 -17.89 8.52 1.69
C PHE A 41 -17.39 9.92 1.32
N VAL A 42 -18.29 10.84 0.96
CA VAL A 42 -17.92 12.22 0.65
C VAL A 42 -17.32 12.92 1.88
N ILE A 43 -17.91 12.74 3.07
CA ILE A 43 -17.37 13.31 4.31
C ILE A 43 -16.00 12.72 4.63
N ALA A 44 -15.83 11.41 4.52
CA ALA A 44 -14.54 10.74 4.75
C ALA A 44 -13.48 11.16 3.73
N PHE A 45 -13.86 11.38 2.47
CA PHE A 45 -12.96 11.89 1.45
C PHE A 45 -12.52 13.33 1.76
N VAL A 46 -13.48 14.21 2.07
CA VAL A 46 -13.21 15.61 2.42
C VAL A 46 -12.35 15.70 3.68
N SER A 47 -12.58 14.86 4.70
CA SER A 47 -11.80 14.88 5.94
C SER A 47 -10.32 14.53 5.72
N ILE A 48 -9.98 13.74 4.69
CA ILE A 48 -8.59 13.42 4.32
C ILE A 48 -8.01 14.50 3.39
N VAL A 49 -8.78 14.95 2.41
CA VAL A 49 -8.29 15.88 1.37
C VAL A 49 -8.04 17.28 1.92
N VAL A 50 -8.87 17.76 2.84
CA VAL A 50 -8.71 19.10 3.43
C VAL A 50 -7.35 19.26 4.15
N PRO A 51 -6.97 18.42 5.14
CA PRO A 51 -5.68 18.57 5.79
C PRO A 51 -4.51 18.30 4.84
N LEU A 52 -4.64 17.36 3.90
CA LEU A 52 -3.62 17.11 2.88
C LEU A 52 -3.35 18.37 2.03
N THR A 53 -4.41 19.02 1.55
CA THR A 53 -4.32 20.24 0.75
C THR A 53 -3.74 21.41 1.56
N LEU A 54 -4.14 21.54 2.83
CA LEU A 54 -3.60 22.57 3.72
C LEU A 54 -2.10 22.38 3.98
N VAL A 55 -1.65 21.15 4.26
CA VAL A 55 -0.23 20.86 4.48
C VAL A 55 0.58 21.12 3.22
N ILE A 56 0.13 20.62 2.07
CA ILE A 56 0.82 20.87 0.79
C ILE A 56 0.88 22.36 0.49
N GLY A 57 -0.24 23.08 0.59
CA GLY A 57 -0.29 24.53 0.36
C GLY A 57 0.61 25.31 1.31
N TYR A 58 0.65 24.92 2.59
CA TYR A 58 1.53 25.53 3.57
C TYR A 58 3.01 25.31 3.23
N VAL A 59 3.41 24.08 2.89
CA VAL A 59 4.78 23.73 2.51
C VAL A 59 5.20 24.45 1.24
N VAL A 60 4.36 24.49 0.21
CA VAL A 60 4.65 25.18 -1.06
C VAL A 60 4.83 26.68 -0.84
N THR A 61 3.89 27.33 -0.15
CA THR A 61 3.96 28.79 0.07
C THR A 61 5.15 29.24 0.91
N ARG A 62 5.62 28.42 1.84
CA ARG A 62 6.83 28.69 2.64
C ARG A 62 8.09 28.30 1.88
N GLY A 63 8.08 27.15 1.20
CA GLY A 63 9.22 26.62 0.45
C GLY A 63 9.63 27.48 -0.74
N MET A 64 8.67 28.02 -1.50
CA MET A 64 8.97 28.89 -2.65
C MET A 64 9.77 30.14 -2.29
N LYS A 65 9.64 30.65 -1.06
CA LYS A 65 10.39 31.85 -0.61
C LYS A 65 11.88 31.60 -0.40
N VAL A 66 12.27 30.34 -0.22
CA VAL A 66 13.64 29.93 0.13
C VAL A 66 14.31 29.16 -1.03
N MET A 67 13.52 28.76 -2.03
CA MET A 67 13.97 27.96 -3.17
C MET A 67 14.96 28.75 -4.04
N SER A 68 16.24 28.42 -3.89
CA SER A 68 17.35 28.94 -4.70
C SER A 68 18.35 27.80 -4.97
N VAL A 69 19.25 27.99 -5.94
CA VAL A 69 20.32 27.01 -6.20
C VAL A 69 21.20 26.83 -4.96
N SER A 70 21.53 27.95 -4.30
CA SER A 70 22.24 27.97 -3.02
C SER A 70 21.53 27.15 -1.94
N PHE A 71 20.20 27.21 -1.85
CA PHE A 71 19.45 26.35 -0.92
C PHE A 71 19.62 24.85 -1.22
N LEU A 72 19.82 24.44 -2.47
CA LEU A 72 20.00 23.03 -2.81
C LEU A 72 21.43 22.54 -2.57
N THR A 73 22.43 23.39 -2.78
CA THR A 73 23.85 23.00 -2.74
C THR A 73 24.54 23.32 -1.43
N ASP A 74 24.11 24.37 -0.73
CA ASP A 74 24.82 24.87 0.44
C ASP A 74 24.67 23.91 1.62
N ASP A 75 25.67 23.97 2.50
CA ASP A 75 25.68 23.21 3.74
C ASP A 75 24.71 23.78 4.78
N ILE A 76 24.44 22.97 5.79
CA ILE A 76 23.69 23.40 6.97
C ILE A 76 24.63 24.27 7.82
N PRO A 77 24.24 25.51 8.20
CA PRO A 77 25.10 26.39 8.98
C PRO A 77 25.42 25.77 10.34
N ILE A 78 26.69 25.87 10.74
CA ILE A 78 27.23 25.31 11.99
C ILE A 78 26.60 25.97 13.22
N VAL A 79 26.15 27.22 13.08
CA VAL A 79 25.45 27.98 14.12
C VAL A 79 23.95 27.73 14.06
N THR A 80 23.42 27.17 15.15
CA THR A 80 21.99 26.92 15.33
C THR A 80 21.21 28.24 15.21
N ARG A 81 20.26 28.33 14.27
CA ARG A 81 19.44 29.52 13.93
C ARG A 81 20.12 30.64 13.12
N ALA A 82 21.26 30.43 12.47
CA ALA A 82 21.67 31.41 11.46
C ALA A 82 20.62 31.50 10.34
N PRO A 83 20.27 32.72 9.89
CA PRO A 83 19.46 32.89 8.69
C PRO A 83 20.28 32.42 7.47
N GLY A 84 19.70 31.51 6.69
CA GLY A 84 20.37 30.87 5.56
C GLY A 84 20.75 29.41 5.83
N GLY A 85 21.36 28.78 4.84
CA GLY A 85 21.68 27.34 4.83
C GLY A 85 20.96 26.57 3.74
N GLY A 86 21.55 25.46 3.31
CA GLY A 86 20.99 24.59 2.28
C GLY A 86 20.68 23.19 2.78
N VAL A 87 20.06 22.41 1.89
CA VAL A 87 19.68 21.00 2.09
C VAL A 87 20.65 20.04 1.40
N GLY A 88 21.81 20.54 0.93
CA GLY A 88 22.81 19.76 0.20
C GLY A 88 23.20 18.46 0.90
N PRO A 89 23.62 18.50 2.18
CA PRO A 89 23.96 17.29 2.94
C PRO A 89 22.80 16.28 3.05
N ALA A 90 21.55 16.75 3.12
CA ALA A 90 20.38 15.87 3.19
C ALA A 90 20.12 15.16 1.86
N ILE A 91 20.29 15.85 0.73
CA ILE A 91 20.17 15.29 -0.61
C ILE A 91 21.28 14.25 -0.83
N VAL A 92 22.54 14.62 -0.58
CA VAL A 92 23.69 13.71 -0.75
C VAL A 92 23.57 12.50 0.18
N GLY A 93 23.21 12.71 1.45
CA GLY A 93 22.99 11.63 2.40
C GLY A 93 21.90 10.65 1.95
N THR A 94 20.78 11.16 1.44
CA THR A 94 19.69 10.33 0.89
C THR A 94 20.19 9.51 -0.30
N LEU A 95 20.89 10.14 -1.25
CA LEU A 95 21.43 9.44 -2.41
C LEU A 95 22.44 8.35 -2.04
N LEU A 96 23.34 8.62 -1.09
CA LEU A 96 24.32 7.65 -0.63
C LEU A 96 23.65 6.47 0.09
N ILE A 97 22.73 6.72 1.01
CA ILE A 97 22.04 5.67 1.77
C ILE A 97 21.15 4.84 0.84
N THR A 98 20.33 5.49 0.01
CA THR A 98 19.47 4.79 -0.95
C THR A 98 20.31 4.05 -1.98
N GLY A 99 21.40 4.64 -2.48
CA GLY A 99 22.34 4.00 -3.38
C GLY A 99 22.97 2.73 -2.80
N ALA A 100 23.52 2.82 -1.58
CA ALA A 100 24.08 1.67 -0.87
C ALA A 100 23.03 0.57 -0.63
N ALA A 101 21.82 0.97 -0.20
CA ALA A 101 20.71 0.03 0.01
C ALA A 101 20.32 -0.66 -1.30
N MET A 102 20.22 0.06 -2.42
CA MET A 102 19.90 -0.51 -3.73
C MET A 102 20.99 -1.46 -4.23
N LEU A 103 22.27 -1.11 -4.06
CA LEU A 103 23.38 -1.97 -4.47
C LEU A 103 23.34 -3.35 -3.80
N MET A 104 22.82 -3.44 -2.58
CA MET A 104 22.64 -4.71 -1.88
C MET A 104 21.28 -5.35 -2.20
N ALA A 105 20.19 -4.59 -2.13
CA ALA A 105 18.83 -5.10 -2.24
C ALA A 105 18.45 -5.51 -3.67
N VAL A 106 18.88 -4.75 -4.69
CA VAL A 106 18.48 -5.00 -6.08
C VAL A 106 19.04 -6.32 -6.61
N PRO A 107 20.35 -6.63 -6.49
CA PRO A 107 20.87 -7.91 -6.95
C PRO A 107 20.22 -9.10 -6.23
N LEU A 108 20.06 -9.02 -4.90
CA LEU A 108 19.42 -10.07 -4.12
C LEU A 108 17.94 -10.24 -4.47
N GLY A 109 17.22 -9.14 -4.68
CA GLY A 109 15.80 -9.14 -5.06
C GLY A 109 15.58 -9.73 -6.46
N ILE A 110 16.41 -9.35 -7.43
CA ILE A 110 16.34 -9.89 -8.80
C ILE A 110 16.68 -11.38 -8.80
N LEU A 111 17.78 -11.79 -8.16
CA LEU A 111 18.18 -13.20 -8.10
C LEU A 111 17.13 -14.05 -7.38
N GLY A 112 16.59 -13.55 -6.26
CA GLY A 112 15.50 -14.20 -5.54
C GLY A 112 14.24 -14.33 -6.39
N GLY A 113 13.87 -13.27 -7.11
CA GLY A 113 12.72 -13.28 -8.03
C GLY A 113 12.88 -14.29 -9.17
N ILE A 114 14.05 -14.32 -9.82
CA ILE A 114 14.37 -15.30 -10.87
C ILE A 114 14.31 -16.72 -10.31
N TYR A 115 14.93 -16.97 -9.15
CA TYR A 115 14.90 -18.29 -8.52
C TYR A 115 13.48 -18.78 -8.23
N LEU A 116 12.63 -17.90 -7.68
CA LEU A 116 11.23 -18.24 -7.36
C LEU A 116 10.36 -18.42 -8.61
N ASN A 117 10.73 -17.81 -9.74
CA ASN A 117 10.04 -17.97 -11.01
C ASN A 117 10.42 -19.26 -11.70
N GLU A 118 11.72 -19.54 -11.81
CA GLU A 118 12.25 -20.67 -12.57
C GLU A 118 12.20 -21.99 -11.79
N TYR A 119 12.57 -21.96 -10.51
CA TYR A 119 12.68 -23.14 -9.64
C TYR A 119 11.55 -23.24 -8.61
N GLY A 120 10.53 -22.39 -8.73
CA GLY A 120 9.45 -22.25 -7.75
C GLY A 120 8.48 -23.43 -7.62
N ALA A 121 8.67 -24.50 -8.39
CA ALA A 121 7.78 -25.65 -8.39
C ALA A 121 7.76 -26.36 -7.01
N LYS A 122 6.67 -26.13 -6.26
CA LYS A 122 6.20 -26.89 -5.07
C LYS A 122 7.23 -27.15 -3.95
N ARG A 123 8.25 -26.32 -3.79
CA ARG A 123 9.18 -26.41 -2.64
C ARG A 123 8.66 -25.63 -1.43
N ARG A 124 8.82 -26.20 -0.22
CA ARG A 124 8.48 -25.51 1.05
C ARG A 124 9.24 -24.19 1.20
N ILE A 125 10.48 -24.14 0.73
CA ILE A 125 11.34 -22.95 0.76
C ILE A 125 10.73 -21.81 -0.08
N THR A 126 10.24 -22.10 -1.29
CA THR A 126 9.57 -21.10 -2.14
C THR A 126 8.36 -20.47 -1.45
N LYS A 127 7.55 -21.28 -0.73
CA LYS A 127 6.41 -20.76 0.05
C LYS A 127 6.86 -19.87 1.19
N ALA A 128 7.90 -20.26 1.92
CA ALA A 128 8.44 -19.46 3.03
C ALA A 128 8.99 -18.11 2.56
N ILE A 129 9.76 -18.09 1.45
CA ILE A 129 10.31 -16.84 0.90
C ILE A 129 9.18 -15.91 0.42
N ARG A 130 8.18 -16.44 -0.29
CA ARG A 130 7.02 -15.63 -0.74
C ARG A 130 6.24 -15.05 0.43
N PHE A 131 5.95 -15.86 1.44
CA PHE A 131 5.29 -15.39 2.65
C PHE A 131 6.09 -14.29 3.35
N LEU A 132 7.41 -14.48 3.49
CA LEU A 132 8.27 -13.47 4.11
C LEU A 132 8.31 -12.18 3.30
N ALA A 133 8.35 -12.27 1.97
CA ALA A 133 8.28 -11.11 1.08
C ALA A 133 6.94 -10.37 1.21
N GLU A 134 5.83 -11.09 1.23
CA GLU A 134 4.49 -10.53 1.45
C GLU A 134 4.41 -9.80 2.80
N VAL A 135 4.93 -10.41 3.87
CA VAL A 135 5.00 -9.77 5.19
C VAL A 135 5.89 -8.52 5.14
N MET A 136 7.09 -8.59 4.56
CA MET A 136 7.99 -7.44 4.43
C MET A 136 7.34 -6.26 3.68
N THR A 137 6.57 -6.54 2.63
CA THR A 137 5.81 -5.50 1.90
C THR A 137 4.56 -5.01 2.64
N GLY A 138 4.03 -5.83 3.56
CA GLY A 138 2.83 -5.50 4.34
C GLY A 138 3.11 -4.73 5.63
N VAL A 139 4.34 -4.77 6.16
CA VAL A 139 4.69 -4.01 7.37
C VAL A 139 4.75 -2.51 7.05
N PRO A 140 4.05 -1.65 7.80
CA PRO A 140 4.12 -0.20 7.60
C PRO A 140 5.53 0.33 7.87
N SER A 141 6.02 1.25 7.04
CA SER A 141 7.35 1.84 7.17
C SER A 141 7.57 2.54 8.53
N ILE A 142 6.51 3.14 9.10
CA ILE A 142 6.57 3.78 10.43
C ILE A 142 6.86 2.78 11.55
N VAL A 143 6.36 1.54 11.43
CA VAL A 143 6.60 0.48 12.41
C VAL A 143 8.06 0.02 12.34
N MET A 144 8.59 -0.15 11.13
CA MET A 144 10.01 -0.46 10.94
C MET A 144 10.92 0.60 11.54
N GLY A 145 10.59 1.88 11.34
CA GLY A 145 11.33 3.01 11.92
C GLY A 145 11.33 2.98 13.46
N LEU A 146 10.17 2.79 14.08
CA LEU A 146 10.05 2.73 15.53
C LEU A 146 10.76 1.50 16.13
N PHE A 147 10.67 0.34 15.48
CA PHE A 147 11.36 -0.87 15.92
C PHE A 147 12.88 -0.67 15.97
N ILE A 148 13.47 -0.14 14.90
CA ILE A 148 14.92 0.13 14.85
C ILE A 148 15.31 1.13 15.93
N TYR A 149 14.57 2.23 16.06
CA TYR A 149 14.82 3.24 17.08
C TYR A 149 14.83 2.62 18.48
N THR A 150 13.78 1.90 18.86
CA THR A 150 13.66 1.28 20.20
C THR A 150 14.61 0.12 20.48
N THR A 151 15.11 -0.56 19.45
CA THR A 151 16.02 -1.70 19.62
C THR A 151 17.48 -1.25 19.69
N TRP A 152 17.82 -0.18 18.98
CA TRP A 152 19.20 0.27 18.83
C TRP A 152 19.56 1.45 19.74
N VAL A 153 18.59 2.28 20.12
CA VAL A 153 18.71 3.38 21.08
C VAL A 153 18.20 2.93 22.45
#